data_AF-A0A2H1KWB0-F1
#
_entry.id   AF-A0A2H1KWB0-F1
#
_cell.length_a   1.000
_cell.length_b   1.000
_cell.length_c   1.000
_cell.angle_alpha   90.00
_cell.angle_beta   90.00
_cell.angle_gamma   90.00
#
_symmetry.space_group_name_H-M   'P 1'
#
loop_
_entity.id
_entity.type
_entity.pdbx_description
1 polymer ?
#
loop_
_entity_poly.entity_id
_entity_poly.type
_entity_poly.pdbx_seq_one_letter_code
_entity_poly.pdbx_strand_id
1 'polypeptide(L)'
;MPLLAFGLVWWMRGKRLPAIVTIGLLVFVKEDLGLTVAVFGLVIWLRDRSELKLALALIAWGVGWTVYAVALFLPLFNPEGGYDYTENVSLAQTLTDGLTVKIGTVGFLALAAGAIGLRSPYMLLMLPTLAWRFAGNVEGYWDTSFHYSAVLMPIAAVSLIDGAGRAHRTLAPLVAAVAAVALLSQTKMDLFWTSDGYAVDASGAIEEASQYASVATGRPSTAAAATTSWSRRAERR
;
A
#
# COMPACT_ATOMS: atom_id res chain seq x y z
N MET A 1 3.18 4.32 -4.08
CA MET A 1 3.61 3.28 -5.04
C MET A 1 4.73 3.74 -5.96
N PRO A 2 4.63 4.88 -6.66
CA PRO A 2 5.64 5.26 -7.67
C PRO A 2 7.02 5.50 -7.06
N LEU A 3 7.10 6.20 -5.92
CA LEU A 3 8.39 6.52 -5.27
C LEU A 3 9.16 5.25 -4.87
N LEU A 4 8.49 4.27 -4.26
CA LEU A 4 9.13 2.99 -3.89
C LEU A 4 9.63 2.26 -5.15
N ALA A 5 8.79 2.16 -6.17
CA ALA A 5 9.15 1.48 -7.42
C ALA A 5 10.33 2.17 -8.13
N PHE A 6 10.27 3.49 -8.33
CA PHE A 6 11.34 4.25 -8.98
C PHE A 6 12.63 4.25 -8.15
N GLY A 7 12.51 4.38 -6.82
CA GLY A 7 13.65 4.33 -5.91
C GLY A 7 14.39 3.00 -5.99
N LEU A 8 13.67 1.87 -5.95
CA LEU A 8 14.26 0.54 -6.09
C LEU A 8 14.82 0.31 -7.50
N VAL A 9 14.17 0.78 -8.55
CA VAL A 9 14.68 0.68 -9.93
C VAL A 9 15.98 1.47 -10.09
N TRP A 10 16.06 2.68 -9.55
CA TRP A 10 17.30 3.47 -9.56
C TRP A 10 18.40 2.79 -8.76
N TRP A 11 18.07 2.18 -7.63
CA TRP A 11 19.02 1.40 -6.85
C TRP A 11 19.59 0.22 -7.63
N MET A 12 18.72 -0.58 -8.27
CA MET A 12 19.10 -1.72 -9.10
C MET A 12 19.93 -1.33 -10.33
N ARG A 13 19.75 -0.10 -10.84
CA ARG A 13 20.55 0.47 -11.93
C ARG A 13 21.88 1.06 -11.47
N GLY A 14 22.21 0.98 -10.18
CA GLY A 14 23.43 1.57 -9.60
C GLY A 14 23.36 3.10 -9.45
N LYS A 15 22.21 3.74 -9.69
CA LYS A 15 22.01 5.18 -9.51
C LYS A 15 21.69 5.49 -8.05
N ARG A 16 22.74 5.53 -7.22
CA ARG A 16 22.63 5.65 -5.75
C ARG A 16 21.89 6.90 -5.28
N LEU A 17 22.30 8.09 -5.72
CA LEU A 17 21.72 9.35 -5.22
C LEU A 17 20.21 9.47 -5.52
N PRO A 18 19.73 9.26 -6.76
CA PRO A 18 18.29 9.25 -7.02
C PRO A 18 17.53 8.23 -6.18
N ALA A 19 18.09 7.01 -6.00
CA ALA A 19 17.46 5.98 -5.19
C ALA A 19 17.30 6.40 -3.73
N ILE A 20 18.38 6.90 -3.10
CA ILE A 20 18.39 7.34 -1.71
C ILE A 20 17.40 8.47 -1.49
N VAL A 21 17.37 9.47 -2.37
CA VAL A 21 16.43 10.60 -2.28
C VAL A 21 14.99 10.09 -2.38
N THR A 22 14.70 9.24 -3.36
CA THR A 22 13.32 8.78 -3.61
C THR A 22 12.80 7.89 -2.51
N ILE A 23 13.63 6.94 -2.05
CA ILE A 23 13.28 6.09 -0.92
C ILE A 23 13.19 6.92 0.35
N GLY A 24 14.12 7.85 0.58
CA GLY A 24 14.09 8.75 1.74
C GLY A 24 12.84 9.63 1.79
N LEU A 25 12.28 10.02 0.64
CA LEU A 25 11.02 10.77 0.55
C LEU A 25 9.77 9.95 0.90
N LEU A 26 9.87 8.62 1.01
CA LEU A 26 8.73 7.78 1.40
C LEU A 26 8.17 8.13 2.77
N VAL A 27 9.01 8.70 3.65
CA VAL A 27 8.59 9.13 4.99
C VAL A 27 7.45 10.16 4.95
N PHE A 28 7.35 10.96 3.88
CA PHE A 28 6.31 11.98 3.71
C PHE A 28 5.02 11.44 3.08
N VAL A 29 5.01 10.20 2.61
CA VAL A 29 3.85 9.62 1.90
C VAL A 29 2.83 9.07 2.89
N LYS A 30 3.31 8.36 3.92
CA LYS A 30 2.49 7.74 4.95
C LYS A 30 3.33 7.46 6.21
N GLU A 31 2.70 7.46 7.37
CA GLU A 31 3.32 7.30 8.69
C GLU A 31 4.08 5.97 8.88
N ASP A 32 3.61 4.90 8.24
CA ASP A 32 4.20 3.55 8.30
C ASP A 32 5.37 3.35 7.32
N LEU A 33 5.47 4.19 6.28
CA LEU A 33 6.49 4.05 5.24
C LEU A 33 7.89 4.44 5.71
N GLY A 34 8.02 5.15 6.83
CA GLY A 34 9.32 5.39 7.47
C GLY A 34 10.02 4.10 7.88
N LEU A 35 9.28 3.09 8.32
CA LEU A 35 9.83 1.76 8.61
C LEU A 35 10.36 1.06 7.36
N THR A 36 9.74 1.26 6.19
CA THR A 36 10.26 0.74 4.92
C THR A 36 11.60 1.37 4.56
N VAL A 37 11.79 2.67 4.82
CA VAL A 37 13.08 3.35 4.63
C VAL A 37 14.14 2.79 5.57
N ALA A 38 13.77 2.51 6.83
CA ALA A 38 14.69 1.92 7.78
C ALA A 38 15.11 0.49 7.38
N VAL A 39 14.16 -0.34 6.96
CA VAL A 39 14.46 -1.69 6.45
C VAL A 39 15.31 -1.62 5.17
N PHE A 40 15.13 -0.61 4.31
CA PHE A 40 16.01 -0.41 3.17
C PHE A 40 17.45 -0.13 3.59
N GLY A 41 17.66 0.72 4.62
CA GLY A 41 18.97 0.90 5.24
C GLY A 41 19.55 -0.41 5.81
N LEU A 42 18.72 -1.22 6.46
CA LEU A 42 19.11 -2.56 6.95
C LEU A 42 19.57 -3.47 5.80
N VAL A 43 18.83 -3.50 4.69
CA VAL A 43 19.18 -4.31 3.51
C VAL A 43 20.51 -3.85 2.91
N ILE A 44 20.76 -2.54 2.84
CA ILE A 44 22.07 -2.01 2.39
C ILE A 44 23.19 -2.56 3.27
N TRP A 45 23.04 -2.48 4.58
CA TRP A 45 24.03 -3.00 5.52
C TRP A 45 24.22 -4.52 5.42
N LEU A 46 23.14 -5.29 5.25
CA LEU A 46 23.22 -6.75 5.07
C LEU A 46 23.97 -7.15 3.80
N ARG A 47 23.90 -6.32 2.75
CA ARG A 47 24.63 -6.55 1.48
C ARG A 47 26.08 -6.10 1.53
N ASP A 48 26.31 -4.93 2.10
CA ASP A 48 27.64 -4.34 2.18
C ASP A 48 27.84 -3.65 3.53
N ARG A 49 28.64 -4.30 4.38
CA ARG A 49 28.95 -3.80 5.73
C ARG A 49 29.78 -2.52 5.71
N SER A 50 30.46 -2.21 4.60
CA SER A 50 31.25 -0.97 4.47
C SER A 50 30.37 0.28 4.36
N GLU A 51 29.11 0.12 3.92
CA GLU A 51 28.12 1.21 3.76
C GLU A 51 27.38 1.53 5.08
N LEU A 52 27.97 1.18 6.23
CA LEU A 52 27.34 1.32 7.55
C LEU A 52 26.82 2.74 7.81
N LYS A 53 27.58 3.78 7.43
CA LYS A 53 27.17 5.18 7.67
C LYS A 53 25.88 5.53 6.92
N LEU A 54 25.77 5.11 5.65
CA LEU A 54 24.58 5.34 4.84
C LEU A 54 23.38 4.53 5.38
N ALA A 55 23.61 3.26 5.71
CA ALA A 55 22.60 2.40 6.29
C ALA A 55 22.03 2.97 7.60
N LEU A 56 22.91 3.39 8.53
CA LEU A 56 22.50 4.01 9.79
C LEU A 56 21.78 5.35 9.56
N ALA A 57 22.22 6.16 8.60
CA ALA A 57 21.52 7.41 8.27
C ALA A 57 20.09 7.14 7.78
N LEU A 58 19.89 6.15 6.91
CA LEU A 58 18.55 5.77 6.42
C LEU A 58 17.68 5.14 7.51
N ILE A 59 18.27 4.30 8.38
CA ILE A 59 17.58 3.73 9.54
C ILE A 59 17.14 4.84 10.49
N ALA A 60 18.04 5.73 10.88
CA ALA A 60 17.74 6.84 11.77
C ALA A 60 16.70 7.79 11.17
N TRP A 61 16.80 8.08 9.87
CA TRP A 61 15.82 8.91 9.16
C TRP A 61 14.42 8.27 9.15
N GLY A 62 14.34 6.99 8.75
CA GLY A 62 13.08 6.26 8.69
C GLY A 62 12.41 6.09 10.05
N VAL A 63 13.18 5.61 11.05
CA VAL A 63 12.68 5.43 12.43
C VAL A 63 12.33 6.78 13.05
N GLY A 64 13.20 7.78 12.92
CA GLY A 64 12.98 9.11 13.46
C GLY A 64 11.71 9.75 12.92
N TRP A 65 11.45 9.62 11.61
CA TRP A 65 10.22 10.14 11.02
C TRP A 65 8.98 9.35 11.42
N THR A 66 9.05 8.01 11.52
CA THR A 66 7.92 7.22 12.03
C THR A 66 7.57 7.61 13.47
N VAL A 67 8.58 7.76 14.35
CA VAL A 67 8.36 8.23 15.73
C VAL A 67 7.78 9.64 15.73
N TYR A 68 8.32 10.55 14.93
CA TYR A 68 7.78 11.90 14.79
C TYR A 68 6.31 11.88 14.32
N ALA A 69 5.98 11.08 13.31
CA ALA A 69 4.63 10.98 12.76
C ALA A 69 3.64 10.44 13.81
N VAL A 70 3.97 9.33 14.46
CA VAL A 70 3.06 8.62 15.38
C VAL A 70 2.97 9.31 16.75
N ALA A 71 4.09 9.78 17.31
CA ALA A 71 4.13 10.30 18.67
C ALA A 71 3.92 11.81 18.78
N LEU A 72 4.15 12.56 17.69
CA LEU A 72 4.05 14.02 17.71
C LEU A 72 3.03 14.53 16.68
N PHE A 73 3.21 14.20 15.40
CA PHE A 73 2.38 14.76 14.35
C PHE A 73 0.92 14.35 14.50
N LEU A 74 0.60 13.05 14.54
CA LEU A 74 -0.79 12.58 14.64
C LEU A 74 -1.49 13.06 15.93
N PRO A 75 -0.88 12.95 17.14
CA PRO A 75 -1.52 13.44 18.36
C PRO A 75 -1.79 14.95 18.36
N LEU A 76 -0.97 15.77 17.69
CA LEU A 76 -1.19 17.21 17.58
C LEU A 76 -2.45 17.57 16.76
N PHE A 77 -2.86 16.67 15.85
CA PHE A 77 -4.07 16.85 15.03
C PHE A 77 -5.27 16.06 15.56
N ASN A 78 -5.09 15.21 16.58
CA ASN A 78 -6.19 14.55 17.28
C ASN A 78 -6.69 15.45 18.42
N PRO A 79 -7.96 15.93 18.41
CA PRO A 79 -8.52 16.71 19.51
C PRO A 79 -8.47 16.01 20.87
N GLU A 80 -8.43 14.68 20.89
CA GLU A 80 -8.32 13.86 22.11
C GLU A 80 -6.87 13.51 22.50
N GLY A 81 -5.88 13.92 21.70
CA GLY A 81 -4.44 13.84 22.04
C GLY A 81 -3.82 12.44 21.99
N GLY A 82 -4.50 11.45 21.41
CA GLY A 82 -4.05 10.06 21.32
C GLY A 82 -3.84 9.54 19.89
N TYR A 83 -3.28 8.33 19.76
CA TYR A 83 -3.26 7.57 18.51
C TYR A 83 -4.33 6.48 18.59
N ASP A 84 -5.46 6.64 17.89
CA ASP A 84 -6.68 5.83 18.10
C ASP A 84 -6.52 4.31 17.88
N TYR A 85 -5.42 3.85 17.29
CA TYR A 85 -5.16 2.43 17.11
C TYR A 85 -4.54 1.73 18.34
N THR A 86 -4.45 2.40 19.49
CA THR A 86 -3.93 1.80 20.74
C THR A 86 -4.94 1.01 21.59
N GLU A 87 -6.23 0.95 21.20
CA GLU A 87 -7.22 0.21 22.00
C GLU A 87 -7.02 -1.32 21.94
N ASN A 88 -6.48 -1.88 23.04
CA ASN A 88 -6.61 -3.22 23.63
C ASN A 88 -7.09 -4.41 22.78
N VAL A 89 -6.59 -4.58 21.56
CA VAL A 89 -6.70 -5.88 20.89
C VAL A 89 -5.61 -6.79 21.44
N SER A 90 -6.00 -7.99 21.91
CA SER A 90 -5.02 -9.02 22.26
C SER A 90 -4.18 -9.34 21.03
N LEU A 91 -2.90 -8.92 21.05
CA LEU A 91 -1.97 -9.15 19.93
C LEU A 91 -1.86 -10.65 19.62
N ALA A 92 -1.87 -11.50 20.64
CA ALA A 92 -1.84 -12.94 20.47
C ALA A 92 -3.07 -13.45 19.71
N GLN A 93 -4.27 -12.99 20.07
CA GLN A 93 -5.51 -13.36 19.40
C GLN A 93 -5.54 -12.87 17.96
N THR A 94 -5.16 -11.60 17.75
CA THR A 94 -5.10 -11.00 16.42
C THR A 94 -4.12 -11.75 15.51
N LEU A 95 -2.98 -12.19 16.02
CA LEU A 95 -2.00 -12.94 15.24
C LEU A 95 -2.49 -14.34 14.85
N THR A 96 -3.31 -14.98 15.69
CA THR A 96 -3.90 -16.30 15.39
C THR A 96 -5.14 -16.22 14.50
N ASP A 97 -5.86 -15.10 14.55
CA ASP A 97 -7.06 -14.89 13.75
C ASP A 97 -6.72 -14.77 12.26
N GLY A 98 -7.55 -15.39 11.42
CA GLY A 98 -7.39 -15.35 9.96
C GLY A 98 -6.07 -15.98 9.46
N LEU A 99 -5.43 -16.86 10.23
CA LEU A 99 -4.09 -17.39 9.89
C LEU A 99 -4.03 -18.00 8.48
N THR A 100 -5.06 -18.72 8.06
CA THR A 100 -5.16 -19.27 6.69
C THR A 100 -5.10 -18.18 5.62
N VAL A 101 -5.79 -17.06 5.83
CA VAL A 101 -5.79 -15.91 4.92
C VAL A 101 -4.42 -15.24 4.91
N LYS A 102 -3.83 -15.02 6.09
CA LYS A 102 -2.50 -14.40 6.23
C LYS A 102 -1.41 -15.23 5.56
N ILE A 103 -1.42 -16.55 5.78
CA ILE A 103 -0.52 -17.51 5.11
C ILE A 103 -0.78 -17.50 3.59
N GLY A 104 -2.04 -17.48 3.16
CA GLY A 104 -2.41 -17.37 1.75
C GLY A 104 -1.83 -16.11 1.09
N THR A 105 -1.93 -14.96 1.75
CA THR A 105 -1.36 -13.69 1.29
C THR A 105 0.16 -13.74 1.20
N VAL A 106 0.84 -14.25 2.24
CA VAL A 106 2.31 -14.42 2.21
C VAL A 106 2.73 -15.41 1.13
N GLY A 107 2.01 -16.52 0.99
CA GLY A 107 2.26 -17.52 -0.05
C GLY A 107 2.09 -16.94 -1.46
N PHE A 108 1.04 -16.14 -1.68
CA PHE A 108 0.85 -15.43 -2.93
C PHE A 108 2.00 -14.46 -3.24
N LEU A 109 2.47 -13.69 -2.27
CA LEU A 109 3.62 -12.79 -2.43
C LEU A 109 4.92 -13.57 -2.68
N ALA A 110 5.11 -14.70 -2.01
CA ALA A 110 6.24 -15.59 -2.23
C ALA A 110 6.23 -16.19 -3.65
N LEU A 111 5.05 -16.57 -4.15
CA LEU A 111 4.87 -17.02 -5.53
C LEU A 111 5.15 -15.88 -6.52
N ALA A 112 4.68 -14.66 -6.24
CA ALA A 112 4.94 -13.49 -7.07
C ALA A 112 6.43 -13.12 -7.13
N ALA A 113 7.17 -13.25 -6.02
CA ALA A 113 8.62 -13.08 -5.97
C ALA A 113 9.38 -14.27 -6.57
N GLY A 114 8.71 -15.42 -6.75
CA GLY A 114 9.30 -16.69 -7.17
C GLY A 114 10.28 -17.28 -6.14
N ALA A 115 10.54 -18.59 -6.26
CA ALA A 115 11.46 -19.30 -5.36
C ALA A 115 12.90 -18.71 -5.35
N ILE A 116 13.27 -18.01 -6.42
CA ILE A 116 14.56 -17.35 -6.55
C ILE A 116 14.58 -16.02 -5.79
N GLY A 117 13.51 -15.22 -5.89
CA GLY A 117 13.41 -13.93 -5.21
C GLY A 117 13.35 -14.06 -3.69
N LEU A 118 12.91 -15.20 -3.16
CA LEU A 118 12.93 -15.50 -1.71
C LEU A 118 14.33 -15.42 -1.08
N ARG A 119 15.40 -15.58 -1.87
CA ARG A 119 16.79 -15.43 -1.39
C ARG A 119 17.25 -13.97 -1.31
N SER A 120 16.51 -13.05 -1.92
CA SER A 120 16.89 -11.64 -1.95
C SER A 120 16.59 -10.97 -0.60
N PRO A 121 17.55 -10.22 -0.02
CA PRO A 121 17.31 -9.47 1.20
C PRO A 121 16.24 -8.37 1.02
N TYR A 122 15.91 -7.95 -0.21
CA TYR A 122 14.85 -6.97 -0.44
C TYR A 122 13.46 -7.48 -0.08
N MET A 123 13.26 -8.80 0.09
CA MET A 123 12.02 -9.35 0.66
C MET A 123 11.71 -8.77 2.04
N LEU A 124 12.72 -8.38 2.80
CA LEU A 124 12.55 -7.73 4.11
C LEU A 124 11.74 -6.43 4.02
N LEU A 125 11.78 -5.72 2.88
CA LEU A 125 11.02 -4.48 2.68
C LEU A 125 9.50 -4.69 2.75
N MET A 126 9.01 -5.93 2.59
CA MET A 126 7.59 -6.25 2.74
C MET A 126 7.17 -6.30 4.22
N LEU A 127 8.12 -6.54 5.13
CA LEU A 127 7.83 -6.81 6.54
C LEU A 127 7.10 -5.66 7.24
N PRO A 128 7.49 -4.38 7.10
CA PRO A 128 6.78 -3.30 7.79
C PRO A 128 5.30 -3.25 7.43
N THR A 129 4.98 -3.39 6.14
CA THR A 129 3.60 -3.37 5.64
C THR A 129 2.83 -4.60 6.08
N LEU A 130 3.44 -5.79 6.02
CA LEU A 130 2.81 -7.03 6.49
C LEU A 130 2.60 -7.03 8.00
N ALA A 131 3.54 -6.46 8.76
CA ALA A 131 3.51 -6.46 10.23
C ALA A 131 2.30 -5.67 10.75
N TRP A 132 2.14 -4.40 10.36
CA TRP A 132 0.99 -3.62 10.82
C TRP A 132 -0.33 -4.20 10.28
N ARG A 133 -0.32 -4.69 9.04
CA ARG A 133 -1.48 -5.29 8.37
C ARG A 133 -2.00 -6.51 9.13
N PHE A 134 -1.11 -7.39 9.60
CA PHE A 134 -1.49 -8.61 10.31
C PHE A 134 -1.64 -8.43 11.82
N ALA A 135 -1.10 -7.33 12.37
CA ALA A 135 -1.31 -6.91 13.75
C ALA A 135 -2.62 -6.11 13.93
N GLY A 136 -3.24 -5.63 12.84
CA GLY A 136 -4.56 -4.99 12.87
C GLY A 136 -5.71 -6.01 12.90
N ASN A 137 -6.82 -5.63 13.53
CA ASN A 137 -8.06 -6.41 13.66
C ASN A 137 -9.07 -6.19 12.51
N VAL A 138 -8.69 -5.48 11.46
CA VAL A 138 -9.54 -5.24 10.29
C VAL A 138 -9.33 -6.37 9.29
N GLU A 139 -10.27 -7.32 9.24
CA GLU A 139 -10.16 -8.55 8.44
C GLU A 139 -9.90 -8.27 6.95
N GLY A 140 -10.55 -7.25 6.38
CA GLY A 140 -10.34 -6.84 4.99
C GLY A 140 -8.90 -6.44 4.68
N TYR A 141 -8.10 -6.08 5.69
CA TYR A 141 -6.69 -5.80 5.47
C TYR A 141 -5.88 -7.08 5.29
N TRP A 142 -6.35 -8.27 5.65
CA TRP A 142 -5.51 -9.48 5.62
C TRP A 142 -5.41 -10.15 4.24
N ASP A 143 -6.36 -9.90 3.35
CA ASP A 143 -6.46 -10.58 2.04
C ASP A 143 -5.99 -9.74 0.83
N THR A 144 -5.90 -10.36 -0.35
CA THR A 144 -5.38 -9.69 -1.55
C THR A 144 -6.35 -8.73 -2.23
N SER A 145 -7.60 -8.63 -1.77
CA SER A 145 -8.64 -7.81 -2.40
C SER A 145 -8.42 -6.31 -2.19
N PHE A 146 -7.84 -5.92 -1.05
CA PHE A 146 -7.49 -4.53 -0.78
C PHE A 146 -6.15 -4.11 -1.41
N HIS A 147 -6.05 -2.81 -1.72
CA HIS A 147 -4.92 -2.23 -2.46
C HIS A 147 -3.55 -2.30 -1.73
N TYR A 148 -3.49 -2.72 -0.47
CA TYR A 148 -2.23 -2.85 0.28
C TYR A 148 -1.26 -3.85 -0.35
N SER A 149 -1.76 -4.83 -1.10
CA SER A 149 -0.92 -5.77 -1.84
C SER A 149 -0.19 -5.10 -3.02
N ALA A 150 -0.71 -3.99 -3.56
CA ALA A 150 -0.08 -3.26 -4.66
C ALA A 150 1.28 -2.66 -4.29
N VAL A 151 1.49 -2.31 -3.01
CA VAL A 151 2.76 -1.78 -2.48
C VAL A 151 3.87 -2.83 -2.49
N LEU A 152 3.48 -4.09 -2.36
CA LEU A 152 4.40 -5.22 -2.21
C LEU A 152 4.87 -5.74 -3.57
N MET A 153 4.13 -5.48 -4.65
CA MET A 153 4.45 -5.97 -5.99
C MET A 153 5.79 -5.45 -6.54
N PRO A 154 6.13 -4.14 -6.46
CA PRO A 154 7.46 -3.67 -6.86
C PRO A 154 8.59 -4.33 -6.07
N ILE A 155 8.37 -4.60 -4.78
CA ILE A 155 9.35 -5.28 -3.93
C ILE A 155 9.52 -6.73 -4.42
N ALA A 156 8.43 -7.46 -4.67
CA ALA A 156 8.46 -8.83 -5.19
C ALA A 156 9.24 -8.90 -6.52
N ALA A 157 8.96 -7.99 -7.45
CA ALA A 157 9.64 -7.90 -8.73
C ALA A 157 11.13 -7.60 -8.58
N VAL A 158 11.50 -6.65 -7.70
CA VAL A 158 12.90 -6.32 -7.43
C VAL A 158 13.63 -7.50 -6.78
N SER A 159 13.02 -8.18 -5.81
CA SER A 159 13.57 -9.39 -5.19
C SER A 159 13.81 -10.50 -6.22
N LEU A 160 12.87 -10.72 -7.15
CA LEU A 160 13.02 -11.68 -8.23
C LEU A 160 14.20 -11.31 -9.16
N ILE A 161 14.27 -10.06 -9.61
CA ILE A 161 15.35 -9.56 -10.48
C ILE A 161 16.71 -9.68 -9.78
N ASP A 162 16.74 -9.37 -8.49
CA ASP A 162 17.94 -9.41 -7.66
C ASP A 162 18.47 -10.83 -7.44
N GLY A 163 17.59 -11.81 -7.26
CA GLY A 163 17.96 -13.22 -7.18
C GLY A 163 18.30 -13.86 -8.53
N ALA A 164 17.93 -13.25 -9.66
CA ALA A 164 18.06 -13.83 -10.99
C ALA A 164 19.52 -13.83 -11.51
N GLY A 165 20.10 -15.04 -11.63
CA GLY A 165 21.39 -15.27 -12.31
C GLY A 165 21.32 -15.25 -13.85
N ARG A 166 22.48 -15.41 -14.52
CA ARG A 166 22.60 -15.39 -16.01
C ARG A 166 21.65 -16.37 -16.71
N ALA A 167 21.51 -17.60 -16.19
CA ALA A 167 20.64 -18.62 -16.77
C ALA A 167 19.14 -18.27 -16.74
N HIS A 168 18.72 -17.40 -15.82
CA HIS A 168 17.32 -16.95 -15.73
C HIS A 168 17.01 -15.86 -16.75
N ARG A 169 18.02 -15.09 -17.19
CA ARG A 169 17.84 -14.02 -18.19
C ARG A 169 17.48 -14.57 -19.56
N THR A 170 17.88 -15.79 -19.89
CA THR A 170 17.52 -16.44 -21.15
C THR A 170 16.06 -16.93 -21.15
N LEU A 171 15.53 -17.32 -19.99
CA LEU A 171 14.13 -17.73 -19.83
C LEU A 171 13.18 -16.55 -19.57
N ALA A 172 13.70 -15.43 -19.07
CA ALA A 172 12.94 -14.21 -18.77
C ALA A 172 11.98 -13.75 -19.90
N PRO A 173 12.36 -13.71 -21.20
CA PRO A 173 11.42 -13.29 -22.26
C PRO A 173 10.25 -14.25 -22.43
N LEU A 174 10.47 -15.56 -22.30
CA LEU A 174 9.39 -16.55 -22.38
C LEU A 174 8.45 -16.42 -21.18
N VAL A 175 9.00 -16.30 -19.97
CA VAL A 175 8.21 -16.10 -18.75
C VAL A 175 7.41 -14.79 -18.82
N ALA A 176 8.02 -13.71 -19.30
CA ALA A 176 7.35 -12.44 -19.50
C ALA A 176 6.23 -12.54 -20.55
N ALA A 177 6.43 -13.27 -21.64
CA ALA A 177 5.39 -13.49 -22.65
C ALA A 177 4.21 -14.28 -22.09
N VAL A 178 4.46 -15.37 -21.35
CA VAL A 178 3.41 -16.17 -20.70
C VAL A 178 2.65 -15.32 -19.67
N ALA A 179 3.36 -14.56 -18.84
CA ALA A 179 2.75 -13.66 -17.86
C ALA A 179 1.91 -12.56 -18.53
N ALA A 180 2.40 -11.97 -19.63
CA ALA A 180 1.66 -10.97 -20.38
C ALA A 180 0.36 -11.55 -20.98
N VAL A 181 0.41 -12.75 -21.56
CA VAL A 181 -0.79 -13.44 -22.09
C VAL A 181 -1.79 -13.74 -20.97
N ALA A 182 -1.32 -14.23 -19.83
CA ALA A 182 -2.18 -14.50 -18.68
C ALA A 182 -2.80 -13.23 -18.06
N LEU A 183 -2.06 -12.12 -18.03
CA LEU A 183 -2.60 -10.83 -17.57
C LEU A 183 -3.61 -10.27 -18.58
N LEU A 184 -3.31 -10.38 -19.88
CA LEU A 184 -4.22 -9.95 -20.95
C LEU A 184 -5.57 -10.67 -20.89
N SER A 185 -5.59 -11.96 -20.52
CA SER A 185 -6.83 -12.72 -20.39
C SER A 185 -7.68 -12.31 -19.18
N GLN A 186 -7.07 -11.69 -18.17
CA GLN A 186 -7.77 -11.18 -16.98
C GLN A 186 -8.23 -9.73 -17.13
N THR A 187 -7.64 -8.96 -18.05
CA THR A 187 -8.07 -7.59 -18.33
C THR A 187 -9.48 -7.57 -18.90
N LYS A 188 -10.40 -6.94 -18.17
CA LYS A 188 -11.75 -6.60 -18.63
C LYS A 188 -11.70 -5.46 -19.64
N MET A 189 -11.26 -5.78 -20.85
CA MET A 189 -11.14 -4.84 -21.97
C MET A 189 -12.50 -4.27 -22.40
N ASP A 190 -13.57 -5.00 -22.12
CA ASP A 190 -14.96 -4.59 -22.32
C ASP A 190 -15.31 -3.33 -21.53
N LEU A 191 -14.76 -3.15 -20.34
CA LEU A 191 -14.98 -1.96 -19.50
C LEU A 191 -14.46 -0.67 -20.13
N PHE A 192 -13.51 -0.71 -21.09
CA PHE A 192 -13.08 0.53 -21.76
C PHE A 192 -14.16 1.12 -22.68
N TRP A 193 -15.19 0.35 -23.04
CA TRP A 193 -16.18 0.73 -24.04
C TRP A 193 -17.62 0.69 -23.55
N THR A 194 -17.91 -0.01 -22.44
CA THR A 194 -19.25 -0.07 -21.84
C THR A 194 -19.38 0.87 -20.65
N SER A 195 -20.19 1.93 -20.80
CA SER A 195 -20.49 2.88 -19.71
C SER A 195 -21.23 2.21 -18.54
N ASP A 196 -22.02 1.18 -18.81
CA ASP A 196 -22.84 0.48 -17.82
C ASP A 196 -21.99 -0.27 -16.78
N GLY A 197 -20.75 -0.64 -17.14
CA GLY A 197 -19.79 -1.22 -16.19
C GLY A 197 -19.31 -0.24 -15.12
N TYR A 198 -19.52 1.07 -15.32
CA TYR A 198 -19.25 2.13 -14.35
C TYR A 198 -20.51 2.64 -13.63
N ALA A 199 -21.70 2.11 -13.97
CA ALA A 199 -22.93 2.43 -13.28
C ALA A 199 -22.96 1.68 -11.95
N VAL A 200 -22.44 2.31 -10.90
CA VAL A 200 -22.49 1.78 -9.54
C VAL A 200 -23.76 2.29 -8.88
N ASP A 201 -24.63 1.39 -8.43
CA ASP A 201 -25.79 1.76 -7.62
C ASP A 201 -25.31 2.26 -6.25
N ALA A 202 -25.26 3.58 -6.12
CA ALA A 202 -24.79 4.25 -4.92
C ALA A 202 -25.86 4.35 -3.83
N SER A 203 -27.09 3.88 -4.07
CA SER A 203 -28.21 4.05 -3.14
C SER A 203 -27.92 3.47 -1.75
N GLY A 204 -27.38 2.25 -1.67
CA GLY A 204 -26.98 1.61 -0.41
C GLY A 204 -25.82 2.34 0.29
N ALA A 205 -24.83 2.82 -0.45
CA ALA A 205 -23.73 3.59 0.11
C ALA A 205 -24.18 4.97 0.64
N ILE A 206 -25.17 5.59 -0.02
CA ILE A 206 -25.78 6.85 0.42
C ILE A 206 -26.64 6.60 1.68
N GLU A 207 -27.39 5.51 1.73
CA GLU A 207 -28.18 5.12 2.91
C GLU A 207 -27.28 4.87 4.12
N GLU A 208 -26.21 4.12 3.96
CA GLU A 208 -25.23 3.87 5.03
C GLU A 208 -24.48 5.14 5.44
N ALA A 209 -24.01 5.95 4.49
CA ALA A 209 -23.37 7.24 4.78
C ALA A 209 -24.32 8.22 5.50
N SER A 210 -25.62 8.16 5.22
CA SER A 210 -26.63 8.99 5.90
C SER A 210 -26.84 8.59 7.36
N GLN A 211 -26.55 7.34 7.73
CA GLN A 211 -26.55 6.89 9.13
C GLN A 211 -25.37 7.48 9.92
N TYR A 212 -24.29 7.86 9.25
CA TYR A 212 -23.07 8.43 9.86
C TYR A 212 -22.95 9.96 9.72
N ALA A 213 -23.92 10.66 9.13
CA ALA A 213 -23.97 12.13 9.18
C ALA A 213 -24.31 12.58 10.62
N SER A 214 -23.47 13.26 11.42
CA SER A 214 -22.19 13.93 11.18
C SER A 214 -21.52 14.31 12.50
N VAL A 215 -20.21 14.11 12.63
CA VAL A 215 -19.35 15.06 13.35
C VAL A 215 -19.05 16.20 12.37
N ALA A 216 -19.61 17.38 12.67
CA ALA A 216 -19.23 18.71 12.18
C ALA A 216 -19.13 18.96 10.66
N THR A 217 -20.26 19.14 9.97
CA THR A 217 -20.42 20.30 9.07
C THR A 217 -21.80 20.91 9.24
N GLY A 218 -21.90 21.98 10.04
CA GLY A 218 -23.12 22.74 10.19
C GLY A 218 -23.51 23.41 8.86
N ARG A 219 -24.56 22.90 8.22
CA ARG A 219 -25.41 23.69 7.32
C ARG A 219 -26.87 23.48 7.72
N PRO A 220 -27.62 24.55 8.03
CA PRO A 220 -29.05 24.41 8.28
C PRO A 220 -29.76 23.85 7.05
N SER A 221 -30.66 22.90 7.30
CA SER A 221 -31.53 22.27 6.33
C SER A 221 -32.41 23.28 5.60
N THR A 222 -32.05 23.66 4.37
CA THR A 222 -32.96 24.36 3.44
C THR A 222 -32.99 23.73 2.04
N ALA A 223 -32.68 22.44 1.92
CA ALA A 223 -32.71 21.71 0.64
C ALA A 223 -34.10 21.16 0.24
N ALA A 224 -35.17 21.50 0.99
CA ALA A 224 -36.54 21.07 0.65
C ALA A 224 -37.33 22.06 -0.24
N ALA A 225 -36.75 23.22 -0.60
CA ALA A 225 -37.48 24.27 -1.32
C ALA A 225 -37.11 24.43 -2.81
N ALA A 226 -36.09 23.72 -3.31
CA ALA A 226 -35.57 23.94 -4.66
C ALA A 226 -36.24 23.09 -5.76
N THR A 227 -36.86 21.96 -5.42
CA THR A 227 -37.47 21.04 -6.40
C THR A 227 -38.89 21.44 -6.83
N THR A 228 -39.57 22.33 -6.11
CA THR A 228 -40.96 22.72 -6.43
C THR A 228 -41.09 23.93 -7.37
N SER A 229 -39.98 24.58 -7.75
CA SER A 229 -40.00 25.77 -8.62
C SER A 229 -39.74 25.47 -10.10
N TRP A 230 -39.16 24.31 -10.42
CA TRP A 230 -38.85 23.90 -11.79
C TRP A 230 -40.01 23.22 -12.53
N SER A 231 -40.91 22.54 -11.82
CA SER A 231 -42.08 21.89 -12.45
C SER A 231 -43.17 22.88 -12.88
N ARG A 232 -43.30 24.04 -12.22
CA ARG A 232 -44.34 25.03 -12.53
C ARG A 232 -44.02 25.99 -13.68
N ARG A 233 -42.81 25.95 -14.25
CA ARG A 233 -42.40 26.83 -15.37
C ARG A 233 -42.42 26.15 -16.74
N ALA A 234 -42.60 24.82 -16.79
CA ALA A 234 -42.74 24.05 -18.04
C ALA A 234 -44.18 23.98 -18.57
N GLU A 235 -45.17 24.44 -17.78
CA GLU A 235 -46.61 24.33 -18.13
C GLU A 235 -47.23 25.67 -18.55
N ARG A 236 -46.41 26.70 -18.78
CA ARG A 236 -46.81 28.00 -19.34
C ARG A 236 -45.79 28.50 -20.35
N ARG A 237 -45.63 27.82 -21.47
CA ARG A 237 -45.21 28.39 -22.76
C ARG A 237 -45.73 27.53 -23.90
#